data_AF-A0A967BX88-F1
#
_entry.id   AF-A0A967BX88-F1
#
_cell.length_a   1.000
_cell.length_b   1.000
_cell.length_c   1.000
_cell.angle_alpha   90.00
_cell.angle_beta   90.00
_cell.angle_gamma   90.00
#
_symmetry.space_group_name_H-M   'P 1'
#
loop_
_entity.id
_entity.type
_entity.pdbx_description
1 polymer ?
#
loop_
_entity_poly.entity_id
_entity_poly.type
_entity_poly.pdbx_seq_one_letter_code
_entity_poly.pdbx_strand_id
1 'polypeptide(L)'
;MKKKQNKMPEEAFNNEEKNLEERGENNFLQTLQFKILAFVGVFLIILIASVGIYNILEFTKNKENQKNLAVKQETQIVDKEKQKKENIINKNFDKSKKLFSFSLVKPVFARYSEIKTNVKPSLIGEKIKANELTNIKDFKSSDIEFSEKQKKALEDIGFFLTKNNYIKEQKWGNDDFVDTYQHFKGSENKYYREPDDTLFITSDVALHLYHILIDRSFQKIEEDKFQPMLKEITKALFKDSVNNYNNADNQVIKDSYKRLSVYYLIPLVILDSANNKKIKLNPSDFETYAKYIEAEEMQNKKLSQAKLSFSLQSKKYNGIELSNEIYDLAKKELNLISNAKGVKFSPLFTPLRPYFKNDYSQFKPRSHYTKNNILKSYFIAMMWYGRMGFSLDSNELTRDAIIMTGQINNLKTDSGAKVAQIWSNMAAVIEFFVGEVDDLTPYQYTGLIKKKYGNDITNGEL
;
A
#
# COMPACT_ATOMS: atom_id res chain seq x y z
N MET A 1 83.25 -32.74 16.01
CA MET A 1 83.37 -33.73 17.13
C MET A 1 82.26 -34.76 16.99
N LYS A 2 82.60 -36.05 16.98
CA LYS A 2 81.68 -37.22 17.04
C LYS A 2 81.29 -37.53 18.50
N LYS A 3 80.05 -38.02 18.73
CA LYS A 3 79.67 -39.18 19.59
C LYS A 3 78.12 -39.22 19.71
N LYS A 4 77.45 -40.23 19.15
CA LYS A 4 77.08 -41.58 19.66
C LYS A 4 75.80 -41.60 20.51
N GLN A 5 74.80 -42.32 19.99
CA GLN A 5 73.55 -42.76 20.61
C GLN A 5 73.78 -43.77 21.75
N ASN A 6 72.82 -43.84 22.67
CA ASN A 6 72.43 -45.06 23.38
C ASN A 6 70.89 -45.09 23.53
N LYS A 7 70.28 -46.25 23.27
CA LYS A 7 68.85 -46.58 23.45
C LYS A 7 68.56 -47.02 24.90
N MET A 8 67.31 -46.87 25.34
CA MET A 8 66.70 -47.45 26.56
C MET A 8 65.30 -48.04 26.23
N PRO A 9 64.70 -48.92 27.08
CA PRO A 9 64.02 -50.14 26.64
C PRO A 9 62.47 -50.13 26.55
N GLU A 10 61.94 -51.14 25.85
CA GLU A 10 60.56 -51.36 25.35
C GLU A 10 59.48 -51.71 26.40
N GLU A 11 59.76 -51.76 27.70
CA GLU A 11 58.76 -52.20 28.71
C GLU A 11 57.83 -51.08 29.20
N ALA A 12 58.05 -49.82 28.81
CA ALA A 12 57.22 -48.68 29.24
C ALA A 12 55.94 -48.48 28.39
N PHE A 13 55.83 -49.07 27.20
CA PHE A 13 54.71 -48.81 26.29
C PHE A 13 53.45 -49.65 26.58
N ASN A 14 53.58 -50.88 27.09
CA ASN A 14 52.43 -51.81 27.18
C ASN A 14 51.49 -51.58 28.37
N ASN A 15 51.89 -50.82 29.40
CA ASN A 15 51.02 -50.54 30.56
C ASN A 15 50.22 -49.23 30.45
N GLU A 16 50.60 -48.31 29.55
CA GLU A 16 49.82 -47.10 29.27
C GLU A 16 48.69 -47.35 28.26
N GLU A 17 48.88 -48.20 27.24
CA GLU A 17 47.82 -48.51 26.27
C GLU A 17 46.63 -49.24 26.89
N LYS A 18 46.86 -50.21 27.79
CA LYS A 18 45.77 -50.94 28.47
C LYS A 18 44.89 -50.07 29.37
N ASN A 19 45.47 -49.04 30.00
CA ASN A 19 44.73 -48.12 30.88
C ASN A 19 43.94 -47.04 30.10
N LEU A 20 44.27 -46.82 28.82
CA LEU A 20 43.57 -45.87 27.95
C LEU A 20 42.36 -46.50 27.26
N GLU A 21 42.41 -47.79 26.90
CA GLU A 21 41.27 -48.52 26.31
C GLU A 21 40.12 -48.73 27.31
N GLU A 22 40.39 -49.14 28.56
CA GLU A 22 39.33 -49.32 29.58
C GLU A 22 38.63 -48.00 30.01
N ARG A 23 39.32 -46.86 29.91
CA ARG A 23 38.74 -45.52 30.16
C ARG A 23 37.92 -45.00 28.98
N GLY A 24 38.24 -45.42 27.75
CA GLY A 24 37.51 -45.05 26.54
C GLY A 24 36.14 -45.75 26.43
N GLU A 25 36.09 -47.05 26.71
CA GLU A 25 34.85 -47.83 26.60
C GLU A 25 33.80 -47.46 27.65
N ASN A 26 34.20 -47.20 28.90
CA ASN A 26 33.27 -46.80 29.96
C ASN A 26 32.63 -45.43 29.73
N ASN A 27 33.37 -44.47 29.16
CA ASN A 27 32.83 -43.15 28.81
C ASN A 27 31.92 -43.19 27.57
N PHE A 28 32.18 -44.08 26.61
CA PHE A 28 31.34 -44.27 25.43
C PHE A 28 29.99 -44.92 25.78
N LEU A 29 29.98 -45.95 26.65
CA LEU A 29 28.76 -46.62 27.08
C LEU A 29 27.86 -45.71 27.93
N GLN A 30 28.43 -44.88 28.82
CA GLN A 30 27.65 -43.89 29.58
C GLN A 30 27.08 -42.78 28.70
N THR A 31 27.84 -42.26 27.72
CA THR A 31 27.31 -41.24 26.79
C THR A 31 26.28 -41.80 25.82
N LEU A 32 26.39 -43.08 25.42
CA LEU A 32 25.40 -43.75 24.58
C LEU A 32 24.10 -44.03 25.35
N GLN A 33 24.16 -44.50 26.59
CA GLN A 33 22.97 -44.69 27.45
C GLN A 33 22.26 -43.37 27.74
N PHE A 34 22.99 -42.28 28.00
CA PHE A 34 22.40 -40.96 28.24
C PHE A 34 21.74 -40.38 26.98
N LYS A 35 22.34 -40.59 25.80
CA LYS A 35 21.75 -40.18 24.51
C LYS A 35 20.52 -40.99 24.15
N ILE A 36 20.49 -42.29 24.43
CA ILE A 36 19.32 -43.15 24.20
C ILE A 36 18.18 -42.77 25.17
N LEU A 37 18.45 -42.54 26.45
CA LEU A 37 17.43 -42.07 27.41
C LEU A 37 16.88 -40.69 27.04
N ALA A 38 17.74 -39.76 26.60
CA ALA A 38 17.32 -38.44 26.15
C ALA A 38 16.47 -38.52 24.87
N PHE A 39 16.81 -39.41 23.94
CA PHE A 39 16.05 -39.61 22.70
C PHE A 39 14.68 -40.25 22.96
N VAL A 40 14.61 -41.25 23.86
CA VAL A 40 13.33 -41.87 24.28
C VAL A 40 12.45 -40.86 25.02
N GLY A 41 13.02 -40.01 25.87
CA GLY A 41 12.29 -38.94 26.56
C GLY A 41 11.71 -37.89 25.61
N VAL A 42 12.51 -37.42 24.63
CA VAL A 42 12.03 -36.47 23.61
C VAL A 42 10.97 -37.10 22.71
N PHE A 43 11.11 -38.38 22.35
CA PHE A 43 10.12 -39.08 21.54
C PHE A 43 8.80 -39.26 22.29
N LEU A 44 8.83 -39.57 23.59
CA LEU A 44 7.63 -39.67 24.43
C LEU A 44 6.91 -38.31 24.58
N ILE A 45 7.66 -37.21 24.71
CA ILE A 45 7.09 -35.86 24.77
C ILE A 45 6.42 -35.50 23.43
N ILE A 46 7.03 -35.83 22.29
CA ILE A 46 6.44 -35.62 20.96
C ILE A 46 5.20 -36.50 20.77
N LEU A 47 5.18 -37.72 21.30
CA LEU A 47 4.04 -38.63 21.20
C LEU A 47 2.85 -38.16 22.07
N ILE A 48 3.12 -37.67 23.28
CA ILE A 48 2.09 -37.07 24.14
C ILE A 48 1.57 -35.75 23.54
N ALA A 49 2.44 -34.92 22.97
CA ALA A 49 2.04 -33.69 22.29
C ALA A 49 1.19 -33.95 21.04
N SER A 50 1.51 -34.99 20.25
CA SER A 50 0.74 -35.36 19.07
C SER A 50 -0.62 -35.97 19.41
N VAL A 51 -0.73 -36.76 20.49
CA VAL A 51 -2.03 -37.22 21.02
C VAL A 51 -2.85 -36.04 21.58
N GLY A 52 -2.19 -35.08 22.25
CA GLY A 52 -2.83 -33.84 22.72
C GLY A 52 -3.38 -32.99 21.57
N ILE A 53 -2.59 -32.81 20.50
CA ILE A 53 -3.01 -32.10 19.29
C ILE A 53 -4.15 -32.83 18.58
N TYR A 54 -4.09 -34.17 18.48
CA TYR A 54 -5.17 -34.97 17.91
C TYR A 54 -6.48 -34.80 18.68
N ASN A 55 -6.44 -34.85 20.02
CA ASN A 55 -7.61 -34.64 20.87
C ASN A 55 -8.16 -33.20 20.79
N ILE A 56 -7.29 -32.19 20.64
CA ILE A 56 -7.71 -30.79 20.41
C ILE A 56 -8.35 -30.64 19.03
N LEU A 57 -7.82 -31.32 18.01
CA LEU A 57 -8.38 -31.32 16.65
C LEU A 57 -9.74 -32.04 16.60
N GLU A 58 -9.89 -33.17 17.28
CA GLU A 58 -11.17 -33.87 17.45
C GLU A 58 -12.19 -33.00 18.22
N PHE A 59 -11.75 -32.35 19.29
CA PHE A 59 -12.61 -31.46 20.08
C PHE A 59 -13.06 -30.22 19.29
N THR A 60 -12.15 -29.61 18.51
CA THR A 60 -12.50 -28.47 17.64
C THR A 60 -13.42 -28.88 16.51
N LYS A 61 -13.20 -30.05 15.89
CA LYS A 61 -14.08 -30.61 14.86
C LYS A 61 -15.48 -30.95 15.40
N ASN A 62 -15.58 -31.49 16.62
CA ASN A 62 -16.87 -31.73 17.27
C ASN A 62 -17.60 -30.43 17.65
N LYS A 63 -16.87 -29.40 18.08
CA LYS A 63 -17.43 -28.07 18.36
C LYS A 63 -17.92 -27.39 17.08
N GLU A 64 -17.20 -27.56 15.98
CA GLU A 64 -17.59 -27.06 14.65
C GLU A 64 -18.81 -27.80 14.10
N ASN A 65 -18.90 -29.12 14.29
CA ASN A 65 -20.09 -29.91 13.94
C ASN A 65 -21.33 -29.50 14.77
N GLN A 66 -21.19 -29.28 16.09
CA GLN A 66 -22.29 -28.77 16.91
C GLN A 66 -22.72 -27.36 16.49
N LYS A 67 -21.76 -26.49 16.13
CA LYS A 67 -22.04 -25.15 15.60
C LYS A 67 -22.75 -25.23 14.24
N ASN A 68 -22.36 -26.15 13.37
CA ASN A 68 -23.00 -26.39 12.07
C ASN A 68 -24.43 -26.95 12.23
N LEU A 69 -24.69 -27.80 13.23
CA LEU A 69 -26.03 -28.28 13.56
C LEU A 69 -26.93 -27.16 14.12
N ALA A 70 -26.39 -26.29 14.98
CA ALA A 70 -27.10 -25.12 15.50
C ALA A 70 -27.42 -24.11 14.38
N VAL A 71 -26.45 -23.84 13.49
CA VAL A 71 -26.65 -22.99 12.31
C VAL A 71 -27.69 -23.60 11.36
N LYS A 72 -27.74 -24.92 11.18
CA LYS A 72 -28.76 -25.58 10.34
C LYS A 72 -30.18 -25.43 10.92
N GLN A 73 -30.31 -25.49 12.24
CA GLN A 73 -31.59 -25.30 12.93
C GLN A 73 -32.03 -23.84 12.91
N GLU A 74 -31.12 -22.88 13.13
CA GLU A 74 -31.41 -21.45 12.97
C GLU A 74 -31.75 -21.10 11.52
N THR A 75 -31.07 -21.66 10.53
CA THR A 75 -31.37 -21.42 9.10
C THR A 75 -32.79 -21.90 8.74
N GLN A 76 -33.25 -23.03 9.26
CA GLN A 76 -34.61 -23.51 9.02
C GLN A 76 -35.70 -22.68 9.71
N ILE A 77 -35.40 -22.07 10.87
CA ILE A 77 -36.31 -21.16 11.57
C ILE A 77 -36.37 -19.81 10.83
N VAL A 78 -35.21 -19.31 10.39
CA VAL A 78 -35.10 -18.08 9.59
C VAL A 78 -35.79 -18.24 8.23
N ASP A 79 -35.68 -19.37 7.55
CA ASP A 79 -36.35 -19.62 6.26
C ASP A 79 -37.89 -19.66 6.39
N LYS A 80 -38.41 -20.19 7.50
CA LYS A 80 -39.86 -20.17 7.80
C LYS A 80 -40.37 -18.76 8.13
N GLU A 81 -39.57 -17.92 8.79
CA GLU A 81 -39.90 -16.51 9.01
C GLU A 81 -39.75 -15.66 7.74
N LYS A 82 -38.80 -16.00 6.87
CA LYS A 82 -38.57 -15.34 5.57
C LYS A 82 -39.73 -15.58 4.61
N GLN A 83 -40.24 -16.81 4.53
CA GLN A 83 -41.46 -17.12 3.75
C GLN A 83 -42.72 -16.43 4.30
N LYS A 84 -42.79 -16.22 5.63
CA LYS A 84 -43.89 -15.46 6.25
C LYS A 84 -43.80 -13.94 5.96
N LYS A 85 -42.60 -13.38 5.88
CA LYS A 85 -42.37 -11.96 5.52
C LYS A 85 -42.51 -11.70 4.02
N GLU A 86 -42.06 -12.61 3.15
CA GLU A 86 -42.22 -12.49 1.69
C GLU A 86 -43.68 -12.48 1.25
N ASN A 87 -44.57 -13.20 1.95
CA ASN A 87 -46.00 -13.18 1.68
C ASN A 87 -46.71 -11.88 2.11
N ILE A 88 -46.09 -11.05 2.97
CA ILE A 88 -46.65 -9.76 3.41
C ILE A 88 -46.17 -8.60 2.50
N ILE A 89 -45.00 -8.75 1.86
CA ILE A 89 -44.35 -7.68 1.06
C ILE A 89 -44.96 -7.50 -0.34
N ASN A 90 -45.73 -8.46 -0.85
CA ASN A 90 -46.15 -8.51 -2.26
C ASN A 90 -47.40 -7.68 -2.64
N LYS A 91 -47.85 -6.69 -1.85
CA LYS A 91 -49.15 -6.05 -2.10
C LYS A 91 -49.19 -4.64 -2.67
N ASN A 92 -48.09 -3.93 -2.92
CA ASN A 92 -48.15 -2.63 -3.64
C ASN A 92 -46.76 -2.18 -4.17
N PHE A 93 -46.25 -2.80 -5.23
CA PHE A 93 -45.09 -2.28 -5.96
C PHE A 93 -45.34 -2.32 -7.47
N ASP A 94 -45.15 -1.18 -8.13
CA ASP A 94 -45.07 -1.14 -9.58
C ASP A 94 -43.72 -1.74 -10.02
N LYS A 95 -43.74 -3.05 -10.29
CA LYS A 95 -42.58 -3.85 -10.72
C LYS A 95 -42.01 -3.43 -12.09
N SER A 96 -42.59 -2.44 -12.77
CA SER A 96 -42.24 -2.10 -14.15
C SER A 96 -41.20 -0.98 -14.33
N LYS A 97 -40.86 -0.23 -13.27
CA LYS A 97 -39.94 0.92 -13.38
C LYS A 97 -38.48 0.46 -13.34
N LYS A 98 -37.80 0.56 -14.48
CA LYS A 98 -36.34 0.34 -14.60
C LYS A 98 -35.59 1.32 -13.69
N LEU A 99 -34.73 0.80 -12.82
CA LEU A 99 -33.93 1.59 -11.90
C LEU A 99 -32.53 1.87 -12.46
N PHE A 100 -31.83 0.82 -12.89
CA PHE A 100 -30.47 0.92 -13.44
C PHE A 100 -30.31 0.03 -14.66
N SER A 101 -29.54 0.51 -15.65
CA SER A 101 -29.02 -0.30 -16.74
C SER A 101 -27.54 -0.62 -16.53
N PHE A 102 -27.10 -1.83 -16.87
CA PHE A 102 -25.76 -2.32 -16.60
C PHE A 102 -25.03 -2.61 -17.92
N SER A 103 -24.16 -1.68 -18.33
CA SER A 103 -23.43 -1.73 -19.61
C SER A 103 -21.95 -1.36 -19.50
N LEU A 104 -21.40 -1.26 -18.29
CA LEU A 104 -20.01 -0.91 -18.07
C LEU A 104 -19.06 -1.98 -18.63
N VAL A 105 -18.04 -1.54 -19.37
CA VAL A 105 -17.01 -2.42 -19.96
C VAL A 105 -15.64 -1.97 -19.43
N LYS A 106 -14.81 -2.93 -19.02
CA LYS A 106 -13.46 -2.64 -18.53
C LYS A 106 -12.65 -1.93 -19.63
N PRO A 107 -12.10 -0.73 -19.37
CA PRO A 107 -11.29 -0.01 -20.36
C PRO A 107 -9.96 -0.73 -20.59
N VAL A 108 -9.41 -0.60 -21.80
CA VAL A 108 -8.02 -1.00 -22.10
C VAL A 108 -7.15 0.24 -22.07
N PHE A 109 -6.20 0.30 -21.13
CA PHE A 109 -5.22 1.38 -21.10
C PHE A 109 -4.14 1.18 -22.16
N ALA A 110 -3.58 2.28 -22.66
CA ALA A 110 -2.66 2.38 -23.80
C ALA A 110 -1.87 1.10 -24.12
N ARG A 111 -2.13 0.49 -25.29
CA ARG A 111 -1.38 -0.68 -25.76
C ARG A 111 0.04 -0.26 -26.10
N TYR A 112 1.00 -0.65 -25.26
CA TYR A 112 2.41 -0.51 -25.57
C TYR A 112 2.84 -1.63 -26.52
N SER A 113 3.51 -1.27 -27.61
CA SER A 113 4.22 -2.22 -28.46
C SER A 113 5.70 -2.09 -28.15
N GLU A 114 6.33 -3.17 -27.72
CA GLU A 114 7.76 -3.20 -27.45
C GLU A 114 8.54 -2.87 -28.73
N ILE A 115 9.26 -1.76 -28.71
CA ILE A 115 10.18 -1.42 -29.80
C ILE A 115 11.50 -2.10 -29.47
N LYS A 116 11.73 -3.28 -30.06
CA LYS A 116 13.00 -3.98 -29.93
C LYS A 116 14.11 -3.15 -30.57
N THR A 117 15.05 -2.69 -29.76
CA THR A 117 16.24 -2.01 -30.26
C THR A 117 17.38 -3.01 -30.43
N ASN A 118 17.93 -3.11 -31.64
CA ASN A 118 19.11 -3.93 -31.92
C ASN A 118 20.40 -3.18 -31.57
N VAL A 119 20.44 -2.53 -30.40
CA VAL A 119 21.67 -1.90 -29.93
C VAL A 119 22.53 -2.98 -29.31
N LYS A 120 23.66 -3.31 -29.95
CA LYS A 120 24.73 -4.05 -29.33
C LYS A 120 25.60 -3.03 -28.58
N PRO A 121 25.58 -2.98 -27.23
CA PRO A 121 26.42 -2.04 -26.50
C PRO A 121 27.88 -2.32 -26.88
N SER A 122 28.55 -1.31 -27.43
CA SER A 122 29.95 -1.36 -27.81
C SER A 122 30.63 -0.18 -27.15
N LEU A 123 31.04 -0.37 -25.90
CA LEU A 123 32.06 0.50 -25.32
C LEU A 123 33.39 0.07 -25.95
N ILE A 124 33.89 0.84 -26.91
CA ILE A 124 35.29 0.77 -27.31
C ILE A 124 36.07 1.42 -26.16
N GLY A 125 36.30 0.67 -25.10
CA GLY A 125 37.18 1.11 -24.02
C GLY A 125 38.60 1.08 -24.56
N GLU A 126 39.20 2.25 -24.78
CA GLU A 126 40.65 2.31 -24.93
C GLU A 126 41.28 1.80 -23.63
N LYS A 127 42.31 0.96 -23.72
CA LYS A 127 43.05 0.51 -22.54
C LYS A 127 43.87 1.69 -22.01
N ILE A 128 43.34 2.34 -20.97
CA ILE A 128 44.02 3.44 -20.28
C ILE A 128 45.06 2.85 -19.35
N LYS A 129 46.31 3.30 -19.44
CA LYS A 129 47.34 2.91 -18.47
C LYS A 129 47.21 3.75 -17.20
N ALA A 130 47.52 3.19 -16.04
CA ALA A 130 47.39 3.89 -14.76
C ALA A 130 48.31 5.12 -14.66
N ASN A 131 49.38 5.17 -15.44
CA ASN A 131 50.27 6.33 -15.54
C ASN A 131 49.74 7.46 -16.44
N GLU A 132 48.73 7.19 -17.27
CA GLU A 132 48.01 8.17 -18.11
C GLU A 132 46.89 8.85 -17.31
N LEU A 133 46.48 8.28 -16.17
CA LEU A 133 45.52 8.86 -15.24
C LEU A 133 46.17 10.01 -14.46
N THR A 134 46.02 11.24 -14.97
CA THR A 134 46.64 12.44 -14.38
C THR A 134 46.19 12.73 -12.95
N ASN A 135 44.93 12.39 -12.63
CA ASN A 135 44.32 12.60 -11.32
C ASN A 135 44.69 11.54 -10.28
N ILE A 136 45.40 10.48 -10.65
CA ILE A 136 45.78 9.41 -9.69
C ILE A 136 46.70 9.95 -8.57
N LYS A 137 47.40 11.06 -8.85
CA LYS A 137 48.27 11.75 -7.88
C LYS A 137 47.48 12.58 -6.88
N ASP A 138 46.29 13.06 -7.26
CA ASP A 138 45.45 13.92 -6.43
C ASP A 138 44.84 13.13 -5.26
N PHE A 139 44.68 11.82 -5.40
CA PHE A 139 44.25 10.94 -4.31
C PHE A 139 45.29 10.81 -3.17
N LYS A 140 46.55 11.20 -3.41
CA LYS A 140 47.59 11.17 -2.37
C LYS A 140 47.36 12.22 -1.28
N SER A 141 46.76 13.37 -1.58
CA SER A 141 46.37 14.36 -0.55
C SER A 141 45.23 13.86 0.34
N SER A 142 44.50 12.83 -0.11
CA SER A 142 43.37 12.23 0.59
C SER A 142 43.73 10.97 1.39
N ASP A 143 45.02 10.67 1.61
CA ASP A 143 45.55 9.42 2.21
C ASP A 143 45.10 8.15 1.46
N ILE A 144 44.84 8.25 0.15
CA ILE A 144 44.43 7.11 -0.69
C ILE A 144 45.60 6.71 -1.57
N GLU A 145 46.24 5.59 -1.23
CA GLU A 145 47.25 4.96 -2.07
C GLU A 145 46.70 3.71 -2.78
N PHE A 146 46.74 3.71 -4.11
CA PHE A 146 46.34 2.56 -4.91
C PHE A 146 47.45 1.50 -4.92
N SER A 147 47.11 0.28 -4.50
CA SER A 147 47.98 -0.88 -4.64
C SER A 147 48.19 -1.25 -6.12
N GLU A 148 49.28 -1.97 -6.42
CA GLU A 148 49.55 -2.45 -7.78
C GLU A 148 48.42 -3.34 -8.35
N LYS A 149 47.72 -4.09 -7.49
CA LYS A 149 46.54 -4.88 -7.90
C LYS A 149 45.38 -3.98 -8.33
N GLN A 150 45.16 -2.86 -7.63
CA GLN A 150 44.09 -1.91 -7.96
C GLN A 150 44.42 -1.13 -9.22
N LYS A 151 45.67 -0.67 -9.38
CA LYS A 151 46.14 -0.04 -10.62
C LYS A 151 45.96 -0.96 -11.82
N LYS A 152 46.38 -2.22 -11.71
CA LYS A 152 46.19 -3.21 -12.78
C LYS A 152 44.72 -3.45 -13.11
N ALA A 153 43.84 -3.49 -12.12
CA ALA A 153 42.41 -3.60 -12.36
C ALA A 153 41.84 -2.36 -13.09
N LEU A 154 42.31 -1.15 -12.79
CA LEU A 154 41.96 0.05 -13.57
C LEU A 154 42.40 -0.07 -15.04
N GLU A 155 43.58 -0.61 -15.31
CA GLU A 155 44.10 -0.79 -16.68
C GLU A 155 43.36 -1.88 -17.47
N ASP A 156 42.97 -2.97 -16.80
CA ASP A 156 42.37 -4.14 -17.45
C ASP A 156 40.86 -3.98 -17.67
N ILE A 157 40.13 -3.52 -16.65
CA ILE A 157 38.66 -3.47 -16.62
C ILE A 157 38.09 -2.06 -16.37
N GLY A 158 38.93 -1.07 -16.09
CA GLY A 158 38.51 0.32 -15.86
C GLY A 158 38.00 0.63 -14.44
N PHE A 159 37.87 -0.37 -13.57
CA PHE A 159 37.42 -0.19 -12.18
C PHE A 159 37.98 -1.28 -11.25
N PHE A 160 37.88 -1.09 -9.94
CA PHE A 160 38.10 -2.15 -8.96
C PHE A 160 37.11 -2.02 -7.80
N LEU A 161 36.86 -3.12 -7.11
CA LEU A 161 36.08 -3.13 -5.88
C LEU A 161 37.03 -3.21 -4.68
N THR A 162 36.77 -2.38 -3.66
CA THR A 162 37.51 -2.41 -2.40
C THR A 162 36.52 -2.34 -1.24
N LYS A 163 36.96 -2.77 -0.05
CA LYS A 163 36.14 -2.64 1.15
C LYS A 163 35.85 -1.16 1.37
N ASN A 164 34.58 -0.83 1.58
CA ASN A 164 34.16 0.53 1.83
C ASN A 164 34.69 1.01 3.20
N ASN A 165 35.85 1.68 3.17
CA ASN A 165 36.45 2.34 4.32
C ASN A 165 36.28 3.88 4.24
N TYR A 166 35.60 4.37 3.20
CA TYR A 166 35.54 5.80 2.83
C TYR A 166 34.17 6.40 3.09
N ILE A 167 33.09 5.68 2.76
CA ILE A 167 31.71 6.07 3.04
C ILE A 167 31.35 5.51 4.41
N LYS A 168 31.33 6.40 5.41
CA LYS A 168 30.92 6.06 6.79
C LYS A 168 29.40 5.81 6.85
N GLU A 169 28.94 5.08 7.86
CA GLU A 169 27.50 4.86 8.09
C GLU A 169 26.76 6.21 8.16
N GLN A 170 25.61 6.28 7.49
CA GLN A 170 24.75 7.46 7.51
C GLN A 170 24.23 7.71 8.93
N LYS A 171 24.23 8.97 9.35
CA LYS A 171 23.44 9.40 10.50
C LYS A 171 22.00 9.60 10.04
N TRP A 172 21.04 9.17 10.87
CA TRP A 172 19.61 9.29 10.60
C TRP A 172 19.22 10.74 10.23
N GLY A 173 18.49 10.94 9.12
CA GLY A 173 17.91 12.25 8.77
C GLY A 173 17.97 12.67 7.29
N ASN A 174 18.72 11.97 6.43
CA ASN A 174 18.82 12.28 5.01
C ASN A 174 17.80 11.45 4.21
N ASP A 175 16.86 12.13 3.53
CA ASP A 175 15.76 11.50 2.77
C ASP A 175 16.11 11.36 1.27
N ASP A 176 17.14 12.07 0.80
CA ASP A 176 17.61 11.97 -0.58
C ASP A 176 18.89 11.14 -0.67
N PHE A 177 18.95 10.23 -1.65
CA PHE A 177 20.19 9.54 -2.02
C PHE A 177 21.30 10.55 -2.34
N VAL A 178 20.94 11.71 -2.89
CA VAL A 178 21.86 12.80 -3.20
C VAL A 178 22.50 13.42 -1.95
N ASP A 179 21.84 13.38 -0.79
CA ASP A 179 22.41 13.88 0.48
C ASP A 179 23.58 13.01 0.96
N THR A 180 23.63 11.75 0.52
CA THR A 180 24.82 10.90 0.70
C THR A 180 26.04 11.54 0.04
N TYR A 181 25.85 12.25 -1.08
CA TYR A 181 26.91 12.93 -1.82
C TYR A 181 27.53 14.14 -1.09
N GLN A 182 26.80 14.74 -0.14
CA GLN A 182 27.31 15.83 0.70
C GLN A 182 28.35 15.35 1.72
N HIS A 183 28.33 14.06 2.07
CA HIS A 183 29.16 13.47 3.14
C HIS A 183 30.45 12.80 2.64
N PHE A 184 30.70 12.80 1.33
CA PHE A 184 31.99 12.39 0.81
C PHE A 184 33.06 13.40 1.24
N LYS A 185 34.32 12.97 1.32
CA LYS A 185 35.45 13.91 1.47
C LYS A 185 35.27 15.01 0.41
N GLY A 186 35.37 16.27 0.86
CA GLY A 186 35.20 17.46 0.02
C GLY A 186 34.32 18.55 0.62
N SER A 187 34.29 19.72 -0.03
CA SER A 187 33.42 20.84 0.37
C SER A 187 31.95 20.56 0.06
N GLU A 188 31.04 20.99 0.96
CA GLU A 188 29.59 21.04 0.69
C GLU A 188 29.25 22.00 -0.47
N ASN A 189 30.10 23.01 -0.68
CA ASN A 189 29.96 23.92 -1.80
C ASN A 189 30.61 23.32 -3.05
N LYS A 190 29.81 23.04 -4.07
CA LYS A 190 30.23 22.45 -5.35
C LYS A 190 31.39 23.18 -6.04
N TYR A 191 31.60 24.47 -5.79
CA TYR A 191 32.67 25.26 -6.39
C TYR A 191 34.04 25.09 -5.71
N TYR A 192 34.08 24.52 -4.51
CA TYR A 192 35.31 24.24 -3.74
C TYR A 192 35.59 22.75 -3.63
N ARG A 193 35.01 21.94 -4.52
CA ARG A 193 35.28 20.52 -4.59
C ARG A 193 36.49 20.29 -5.48
N GLU A 194 37.43 19.50 -4.99
CA GLU A 194 38.65 19.11 -5.69
C GLU A 194 38.42 17.85 -6.55
N PRO A 195 39.32 17.54 -7.51
CA PRO A 195 39.16 16.36 -8.37
C PRO A 195 38.99 15.02 -7.63
N ASP A 196 39.60 14.85 -6.47
CA ASP A 196 39.46 13.66 -5.60
C ASP A 196 38.15 13.62 -4.80
N ASP A 197 37.38 14.72 -4.78
CA ASP A 197 36.00 14.80 -4.28
C ASP A 197 34.97 14.38 -5.33
N THR A 198 35.41 14.03 -6.54
CA THR A 198 34.53 13.73 -7.69
C THR A 198 33.94 12.33 -7.60
N LEU A 199 32.60 12.27 -7.66
CA LEU A 199 31.84 11.02 -7.58
C LEU A 199 31.42 10.54 -8.96
N PHE A 200 31.64 9.25 -9.20
CA PHE A 200 31.25 8.59 -10.42
C PHE A 200 29.73 8.54 -10.55
N ILE A 201 29.20 9.15 -11.61
CA ILE A 201 27.80 9.07 -12.02
C ILE A 201 27.57 7.67 -12.60
N THR A 202 26.98 6.78 -11.81
CA THR A 202 26.52 5.47 -12.28
C THR A 202 25.16 5.59 -12.97
N SER A 203 24.64 4.47 -13.47
CA SER A 203 23.22 4.34 -13.88
C SER A 203 22.23 4.79 -12.82
N ASP A 204 22.64 4.95 -11.56
CA ASP A 204 21.79 5.37 -10.45
C ASP A 204 21.26 6.79 -10.66
N VAL A 205 22.00 7.69 -11.33
CA VAL A 205 21.47 9.01 -11.69
C VAL A 205 20.33 8.88 -12.69
N ALA A 206 20.44 8.00 -13.68
CA ALA A 206 19.35 7.74 -14.62
C ALA A 206 18.12 7.13 -13.92
N LEU A 207 18.33 6.17 -13.01
CA LEU A 207 17.27 5.54 -12.23
C LEU A 207 16.60 6.53 -11.25
N HIS A 208 17.38 7.40 -10.60
CA HIS A 208 16.88 8.42 -9.69
C HIS A 208 16.11 9.52 -10.44
N LEU A 209 16.63 9.99 -11.58
CA LEU A 209 15.90 10.91 -12.46
C LEU A 209 14.58 10.30 -12.93
N TYR A 210 14.59 9.02 -13.28
CA TYR A 210 13.37 8.29 -13.63
C TYR A 210 12.39 8.23 -12.45
N HIS A 211 12.87 7.93 -11.23
CA HIS A 211 12.06 7.94 -10.01
C HIS A 211 11.42 9.31 -9.76
N ILE A 212 12.19 10.40 -9.83
CA ILE A 212 11.67 11.77 -9.68
C ILE A 212 10.63 12.06 -10.77
N LEU A 213 10.92 11.73 -12.03
CA LEU A 213 10.00 11.99 -13.13
C LEU A 213 8.65 11.31 -12.89
N ILE A 214 8.66 10.04 -12.47
CA ILE A 214 7.45 9.27 -12.18
C ILE A 214 6.70 9.86 -10.97
N ASP A 215 7.40 10.12 -9.86
CA ASP A 215 6.81 10.72 -8.65
C ASP A 215 6.15 12.08 -8.93
N ARG A 216 6.84 12.96 -9.67
CA ARG A 216 6.30 14.27 -10.07
C ARG A 216 5.14 14.15 -11.04
N SER A 217 5.15 13.15 -11.93
CA SER A 217 4.04 12.87 -12.83
C SER A 217 2.81 12.43 -12.05
N PHE A 218 2.94 11.53 -11.06
CA PHE A 218 1.83 11.13 -10.20
C PHE A 218 1.26 12.31 -9.43
N GLN A 219 2.11 13.08 -8.76
CA GLN A 219 1.68 14.28 -8.04
C GLN A 219 0.83 15.19 -8.94
N LYS A 220 1.30 15.44 -10.17
CA LYS A 220 0.61 16.33 -11.10
C LYS A 220 -0.72 15.76 -11.59
N ILE A 221 -0.77 14.45 -11.88
CA ILE A 221 -2.01 13.76 -12.26
C ILE A 221 -3.01 13.77 -11.10
N GLU A 222 -2.55 13.49 -9.88
CA GLU A 222 -3.37 13.48 -8.68
C GLU A 222 -3.97 14.84 -8.39
N GLU A 223 -3.18 15.90 -8.51
CA GLU A 223 -3.61 17.29 -8.30
C GLU A 223 -4.57 17.79 -9.38
N ASP A 224 -4.17 17.68 -10.65
CA ASP A 224 -4.87 18.35 -11.75
C ASP A 224 -6.04 17.53 -12.30
N LYS A 225 -6.02 16.20 -12.11
CA LYS A 225 -6.98 15.28 -12.72
C LYS A 225 -7.73 14.47 -11.69
N PHE A 226 -7.04 13.64 -10.90
CA PHE A 226 -7.74 12.66 -10.06
C PHE A 226 -8.51 13.27 -8.91
N GLN A 227 -7.98 14.29 -8.22
CA GLN A 227 -8.71 14.93 -7.13
C GLN A 227 -10.01 15.59 -7.64
N PRO A 228 -9.99 16.42 -8.72
CA PRO A 228 -11.22 16.96 -9.30
C PRO A 228 -12.18 15.88 -9.81
N MET A 229 -11.68 14.87 -10.51
CA MET A 229 -12.50 13.76 -11.03
C MET A 229 -13.18 12.97 -9.90
N LEU A 230 -12.42 12.63 -8.84
CA LEU A 230 -12.93 11.93 -7.68
C LEU A 230 -14.01 12.74 -6.98
N LYS A 231 -13.81 14.06 -6.85
CA LYS A 231 -14.78 14.98 -6.26
C LYS A 231 -16.06 15.05 -7.09
N GLU A 232 -15.98 15.15 -8.41
CA GLU A 232 -17.16 15.18 -9.29
C GLU A 232 -17.97 13.89 -9.21
N ILE A 233 -17.31 12.72 -9.29
CA ILE A 233 -17.98 11.42 -9.13
C ILE A 233 -18.63 11.35 -7.75
N THR A 234 -17.86 11.59 -6.68
CA THR A 234 -18.34 11.49 -5.30
C THR A 234 -19.56 12.39 -5.07
N LYS A 235 -19.56 13.61 -5.63
CA LYS A 235 -20.69 14.54 -5.53
C LYS A 235 -21.94 14.00 -6.23
N ALA A 236 -21.79 13.44 -7.43
CA ALA A 236 -22.93 12.86 -8.16
C ALA A 236 -23.54 11.67 -7.40
N LEU A 237 -22.69 10.77 -6.92
CA LEU A 237 -23.10 9.59 -6.14
C LEU A 237 -23.78 10.01 -4.83
N PHE A 238 -23.22 10.98 -4.11
CA PHE A 238 -23.80 11.54 -2.88
C PHE A 238 -25.19 12.13 -3.10
N LYS A 239 -25.36 13.01 -4.10
CA LYS A 239 -26.65 13.66 -4.38
C LYS A 239 -27.72 12.63 -4.71
N ASP A 240 -27.39 11.66 -5.57
CA ASP A 240 -28.30 10.57 -5.91
C ASP A 240 -28.69 9.74 -4.67
N SER A 241 -27.73 9.38 -3.82
CA SER A 241 -28.02 8.61 -2.61
C SER A 241 -28.92 9.35 -1.63
N VAL A 242 -28.70 10.65 -1.39
CA VAL A 242 -29.56 11.41 -0.47
C VAL A 242 -30.97 11.60 -1.05
N ASN A 243 -31.08 11.84 -2.35
CA ASN A 243 -32.38 11.96 -3.01
C ASN A 243 -33.16 10.65 -2.92
N ASN A 244 -32.53 9.51 -3.19
CA ASN A 244 -33.20 8.22 -3.07
C ASN A 244 -33.49 7.84 -1.61
N TYR A 245 -32.65 8.23 -0.64
CA TYR A 245 -32.94 8.06 0.79
C TYR A 245 -34.22 8.80 1.20
N ASN A 246 -34.40 10.03 0.73
CA ASN A 246 -35.56 10.86 1.07
C ASN A 246 -36.86 10.35 0.42
N ASN A 247 -36.78 9.68 -0.72
CA ASN A 247 -37.94 9.21 -1.49
C ASN A 247 -38.19 7.70 -1.34
N ALA A 248 -37.36 6.96 -0.61
CA ALA A 248 -37.53 5.52 -0.42
C ALA A 248 -38.61 5.21 0.62
N ASP A 249 -39.63 4.47 0.21
CA ASP A 249 -40.67 3.93 1.09
C ASP A 249 -40.24 2.64 1.80
N ASN A 250 -39.44 1.81 1.11
CA ASN A 250 -38.93 0.55 1.65
C ASN A 250 -37.76 0.81 2.60
N GLN A 251 -37.92 0.43 3.87
CA GLN A 251 -36.91 0.63 4.91
C GLN A 251 -35.54 0.02 4.57
N VAL A 252 -35.52 -1.16 3.93
CA VAL A 252 -34.29 -1.86 3.56
C VAL A 252 -33.48 -1.08 2.51
N ILE A 253 -34.18 -0.52 1.52
CA ILE A 253 -33.58 0.35 0.49
C ILE A 253 -33.16 1.68 1.09
N LYS A 254 -34.02 2.25 1.95
CA LYS A 254 -33.74 3.49 2.68
C LYS A 254 -32.47 3.38 3.52
N ASP A 255 -32.26 2.28 4.24
CA ASP A 255 -31.04 2.07 5.03
C ASP A 255 -29.79 1.95 4.16
N SER A 256 -29.92 1.40 2.96
CA SER A 256 -28.83 1.31 1.97
C SER A 256 -28.43 2.69 1.46
N TYR A 257 -29.41 3.48 1.03
CA TYR A 257 -29.16 4.86 0.60
C TYR A 257 -28.68 5.77 1.74
N LYS A 258 -29.10 5.52 2.99
CA LYS A 258 -28.56 6.21 4.18
C LYS A 258 -27.06 5.94 4.31
N ARG A 259 -26.65 4.68 4.27
CA ARG A 259 -25.23 4.30 4.38
C ARG A 259 -24.41 4.88 3.25
N LEU A 260 -24.88 4.77 2.01
CA LEU A 260 -24.21 5.33 0.84
C LEU A 260 -24.12 6.87 0.90
N SER A 261 -25.16 7.54 1.38
CA SER A 261 -25.13 8.99 1.61
C SER A 261 -23.99 9.39 2.56
N VAL A 262 -23.82 8.67 3.68
CA VAL A 262 -22.71 8.91 4.61
C VAL A 262 -21.37 8.54 3.96
N TYR A 263 -21.31 7.39 3.28
CA TYR A 263 -20.12 6.87 2.62
C TYR A 263 -19.51 7.85 1.62
N TYR A 264 -20.35 8.53 0.84
CA TYR A 264 -19.91 9.54 -0.14
C TYR A 264 -19.73 10.93 0.47
N LEU A 265 -20.50 11.29 1.50
CA LEU A 265 -20.39 12.60 2.15
C LEU A 265 -19.02 12.79 2.81
N ILE A 266 -18.47 11.76 3.44
CA ILE A 266 -17.18 11.80 4.12
C ILE A 266 -16.05 12.26 3.18
N PRO A 267 -15.73 11.56 2.08
CA PRO A 267 -14.70 11.97 1.14
C PRO A 267 -15.06 13.29 0.46
N LEU A 268 -16.35 13.59 0.22
CA LEU A 268 -16.74 14.87 -0.38
C LEU A 268 -16.38 16.06 0.50
N VAL A 269 -16.63 15.99 1.81
CA VAL A 269 -16.24 17.02 2.79
C VAL A 269 -14.73 17.20 2.84
N ILE A 270 -13.98 16.10 2.76
CA ILE A 270 -12.52 16.12 2.73
C ILE A 270 -12.02 16.77 1.44
N LEU A 271 -12.53 16.38 0.28
CA LEU A 271 -12.14 16.90 -1.04
C LEU A 271 -12.52 18.38 -1.20
N ASP A 272 -13.68 18.81 -0.66
CA ASP A 272 -14.12 20.21 -0.66
C ASP A 272 -13.26 21.09 0.26
N SER A 273 -12.61 20.51 1.27
CA SER A 273 -11.71 21.26 2.17
C SER A 273 -10.38 21.67 1.51
N ALA A 274 -10.04 21.08 0.36
CA ALA A 274 -8.87 21.45 -0.42
C ALA A 274 -9.07 22.77 -1.16
N ASN A 275 -9.10 23.88 -0.41
CA ASN A 275 -9.05 25.22 -0.98
C ASN A 275 -7.66 25.80 -0.77
N ASN A 276 -6.82 25.69 -1.79
CA ASN A 276 -5.59 26.47 -1.88
C ASN A 276 -5.46 26.95 -3.33
N LYS A 277 -5.87 28.18 -3.61
CA LYS A 277 -5.45 28.83 -4.86
C LYS A 277 -3.93 29.03 -4.76
N LYS A 278 -3.15 28.09 -5.31
CA LYS A 278 -1.73 28.32 -5.61
C LYS A 278 -1.73 29.54 -6.54
N ILE A 279 -1.19 30.66 -6.10
CA ILE A 279 -1.06 31.84 -6.96
C ILE A 279 0.00 31.46 -7.98
N LYS A 280 -0.38 31.46 -9.26
CA LYS A 280 0.57 31.25 -10.35
C LYS A 280 1.52 32.45 -10.38
N LEU A 281 2.77 32.20 -10.02
CA LEU A 281 3.85 33.17 -10.11
C LEU A 281 4.43 33.09 -11.53
N ASN A 282 4.69 34.22 -12.19
CA ASN A 282 5.46 34.21 -13.44
C ASN A 282 6.90 34.62 -13.17
N PRO A 283 7.90 33.97 -13.80
CA PRO A 283 9.30 34.35 -13.63
C PRO A 283 9.58 35.82 -13.98
N SER A 284 8.81 36.41 -14.90
CA SER A 284 8.91 37.83 -15.31
C SER A 284 8.54 38.82 -14.21
N ASP A 285 7.82 38.37 -13.17
CA ASP A 285 7.34 39.21 -12.07
C ASP A 285 8.43 39.41 -11.00
N PHE A 286 9.60 38.80 -11.17
CA PHE A 286 10.71 38.80 -10.21
C PHE A 286 11.98 39.35 -10.86
N GLU A 287 12.74 40.12 -10.07
CA GLU A 287 14.02 40.74 -10.49
C GLU A 287 15.07 39.70 -10.94
N THR A 288 15.04 38.50 -10.33
CA THR A 288 15.91 37.39 -10.70
C THR A 288 15.15 36.07 -10.67
N TYR A 289 15.61 35.08 -11.45
CA TYR A 289 15.05 33.73 -11.42
C TYR A 289 15.18 33.06 -10.04
N ALA A 290 16.27 33.34 -9.31
CA ALA A 290 16.44 32.84 -7.94
C ALA A 290 15.32 33.32 -7.00
N LYS A 291 14.96 34.62 -7.06
CA LYS A 291 13.84 35.17 -6.27
C LYS A 291 12.50 34.56 -6.65
N TYR A 292 12.30 34.22 -7.93
CA TYR A 292 11.12 33.47 -8.38
C TYR A 292 11.07 32.08 -7.72
N ILE A 293 12.18 31.34 -7.73
CA ILE A 293 12.26 30.02 -7.09
C ILE A 293 12.01 30.12 -5.59
N GLU A 294 12.64 31.06 -4.89
CA GLU A 294 12.42 31.29 -3.45
C GLU A 294 10.96 31.61 -3.12
N ALA A 295 10.29 32.41 -3.95
CA ALA A 295 8.88 32.75 -3.77
C ALA A 295 7.97 31.52 -4.01
N GLU A 296 8.28 30.69 -5.01
CA GLU A 296 7.58 29.43 -5.24
C GLU A 296 7.79 28.45 -4.07
N GLU A 297 9.02 28.33 -3.56
CA GLU A 297 9.35 27.49 -2.41
C GLU A 297 8.67 27.96 -1.12
N MET A 298 8.67 29.26 -0.84
CA MET A 298 7.95 29.84 0.31
C MET A 298 6.45 29.57 0.22
N GLN A 299 5.85 29.73 -0.97
CA GLN A 299 4.45 29.42 -1.18
C GLN A 299 4.19 27.93 -0.95
N ASN A 300 5.00 27.04 -1.53
CA ASN A 300 4.89 25.60 -1.35
C ASN A 300 5.07 25.20 0.12
N LYS A 301 6.00 25.81 0.86
CA LYS A 301 6.21 25.60 2.29
C LYS A 301 5.00 26.03 3.12
N LYS A 302 4.40 27.18 2.81
CA LYS A 302 3.15 27.63 3.47
C LYS A 302 2.00 26.67 3.20
N LEU A 303 1.88 26.16 1.97
CA LEU A 303 0.86 25.18 1.57
C LEU A 303 1.09 23.80 2.22
N SER A 304 2.35 23.38 2.37
CA SER A 304 2.70 22.10 2.99
C SER A 304 2.52 22.12 4.51
N GLN A 305 2.79 23.26 5.15
CA GLN A 305 2.58 23.45 6.59
C GLN A 305 1.11 23.70 6.95
N ALA A 306 0.29 24.17 6.01
CA ALA A 306 -1.14 24.37 6.25
C ALA A 306 -1.80 23.05 6.68
N LYS A 307 -2.41 23.03 7.86
CA LYS A 307 -3.19 21.89 8.32
C LYS A 307 -4.48 21.83 7.49
N LEU A 308 -4.75 20.68 6.87
CA LEU A 308 -6.05 20.46 6.24
C LEU A 308 -7.10 20.33 7.35
N SER A 309 -8.12 21.17 7.30
CA SER A 309 -9.23 21.16 8.27
C SER A 309 -10.53 20.87 7.54
N PHE A 310 -11.21 19.81 7.95
CA PHE A 310 -12.49 19.38 7.39
C PHE A 310 -13.43 18.98 8.52
N SER A 311 -14.69 19.39 8.40
CA SER A 311 -15.75 19.09 9.36
C SER A 311 -17.10 19.47 8.76
N LEU A 312 -18.17 18.83 9.22
CA LEU A 312 -19.54 19.25 8.93
C LEU A 312 -19.96 20.33 9.93
N GLN A 313 -20.14 21.55 9.43
CA GLN A 313 -20.53 22.73 10.23
C GLN A 313 -22.04 22.93 10.31
N SER A 314 -22.78 22.44 9.32
CA SER A 314 -24.23 22.54 9.26
C SER A 314 -24.85 21.30 8.62
N LYS A 315 -26.16 21.12 8.80
CA LYS A 315 -26.92 20.05 8.13
C LYS A 315 -27.15 20.32 6.64
N LYS A 316 -26.97 21.56 6.18
CA LYS A 316 -27.04 21.88 4.77
C LYS A 316 -25.68 21.65 4.11
N TYR A 317 -25.62 20.75 3.14
CA TYR A 317 -24.39 20.44 2.40
C TYR A 317 -24.66 20.31 0.90
N ASN A 318 -23.89 21.02 0.06
CA ASN A 318 -24.08 21.04 -1.39
C ASN A 318 -25.53 21.34 -1.83
N GLY A 319 -26.22 22.23 -1.10
CA GLY A 319 -27.60 22.63 -1.39
C GLY A 319 -28.68 21.68 -0.86
N ILE A 320 -28.31 20.57 -0.22
CA ILE A 320 -29.24 19.56 0.30
C ILE A 320 -29.29 19.66 1.83
N GLU A 321 -30.48 19.57 2.41
CA GLU A 321 -30.69 19.44 3.86
C GLU A 321 -30.54 17.96 4.27
N LEU A 322 -29.56 17.67 5.12
CA LEU A 322 -29.28 16.32 5.60
C LEU A 322 -30.22 15.94 6.76
N SER A 323 -30.65 14.67 6.77
CA SER A 323 -31.32 14.11 7.94
C SER A 323 -30.38 14.04 9.15
N ASN A 324 -30.94 13.99 10.36
CA ASN A 324 -30.17 13.84 11.60
C ASN A 324 -29.28 12.58 11.55
N GLU A 325 -29.83 11.46 11.07
CA GLU A 325 -29.10 10.19 10.99
C GLU A 325 -27.86 10.30 10.10
N ILE A 326 -27.98 10.91 8.91
CA ILE A 326 -26.86 11.07 7.98
C ILE A 326 -25.82 12.04 8.57
N TYR A 327 -26.28 13.20 9.07
CA TYR A 327 -25.41 14.23 9.62
C TYR A 327 -24.61 13.71 10.83
N ASP A 328 -25.27 13.07 11.79
CA ASP A 328 -24.63 12.62 13.03
C ASP A 328 -23.65 11.46 12.77
N LEU A 329 -23.99 10.51 11.89
CA LEU A 329 -23.09 9.43 11.49
C LEU A 329 -21.86 9.97 10.75
N ALA A 330 -22.05 10.83 9.76
CA ALA A 330 -20.95 11.43 9.01
C ALA A 330 -20.04 12.26 9.90
N LYS A 331 -20.60 13.05 10.83
CA LYS A 331 -19.83 13.85 11.79
C LYS A 331 -18.98 12.97 12.71
N LYS A 332 -19.51 11.84 13.19
CA LYS A 332 -18.74 10.87 14.00
C LYS A 332 -17.56 10.31 13.22
N GLU A 333 -17.75 9.93 11.95
CA GLU A 333 -16.63 9.43 11.14
C GLU A 333 -15.59 10.48 10.81
N LEU A 334 -16.02 11.67 10.40
CA LEU A 334 -15.11 12.78 10.11
C LEU A 334 -14.25 13.14 11.33
N ASN A 335 -14.80 13.05 12.54
CA ASN A 335 -14.04 13.23 13.76
C ASN A 335 -12.99 12.13 13.98
N LEU A 336 -13.30 10.87 13.68
CA LEU A 336 -12.33 9.76 13.80
C LEU A 336 -11.20 9.93 12.78
N ILE A 337 -11.54 10.29 11.54
CA ILE A 337 -10.59 10.54 10.45
C ILE A 337 -9.70 11.75 10.76
N SER A 338 -10.28 12.87 11.19
CA SER A 338 -9.55 14.10 11.56
C SER A 338 -8.60 13.89 12.74
N ASN A 339 -9.00 13.06 13.71
CA ASN A 339 -8.13 12.67 14.82
C ASN A 339 -6.95 11.78 14.38
N ALA A 340 -7.11 11.01 13.30
CA ALA A 340 -6.10 10.15 12.69
C ALA A 340 -5.30 9.28 13.68
N LYS A 341 -5.99 8.57 14.59
CA LYS A 341 -5.36 7.88 15.72
C LYS A 341 -5.94 6.49 16.00
N GLY A 342 -5.07 5.49 15.85
CA GLY A 342 -5.24 4.13 16.35
C GLY A 342 -6.37 3.35 15.69
N VAL A 343 -6.54 2.13 16.17
CA VAL A 343 -7.56 1.19 15.69
C VAL A 343 -8.84 1.40 16.48
N LYS A 344 -9.95 1.72 15.79
CA LYS A 344 -11.26 1.97 16.39
C LYS A 344 -12.38 1.35 15.57
N PHE A 345 -13.55 1.20 16.18
CA PHE A 345 -14.76 0.80 15.47
C PHE A 345 -15.25 1.93 14.57
N SER A 346 -15.68 1.57 13.36
CA SER A 346 -16.32 2.48 12.43
C SER A 346 -17.81 2.54 12.77
N PRO A 347 -18.38 3.71 13.13
CA PRO A 347 -19.83 3.85 13.33
C PRO A 347 -20.66 3.48 12.09
N LEU A 348 -20.07 3.50 10.87
CA LEU A 348 -20.77 3.14 9.64
C LEU A 348 -20.64 1.65 9.29
N PHE A 349 -19.44 1.06 9.38
CA PHE A 349 -19.18 -0.30 8.88
C PHE A 349 -19.12 -1.37 9.96
N THR A 350 -18.67 -1.08 11.19
CA THR A 350 -18.62 -2.09 12.25
C THR A 350 -19.99 -2.72 12.54
N PRO A 351 -21.13 -2.01 12.52
CA PRO A 351 -22.44 -2.63 12.72
C PRO A 351 -22.77 -3.73 11.69
N LEU A 352 -22.24 -3.66 10.46
CA LEU A 352 -22.44 -4.65 9.40
C LEU A 352 -21.27 -5.62 9.26
N ARG A 353 -20.13 -5.30 9.88
CA ARG A 353 -18.92 -6.11 9.92
C ARG A 353 -18.39 -6.13 11.36
N PRO A 354 -18.96 -6.96 12.26
CA PRO A 354 -18.63 -6.90 13.69
C PRO A 354 -17.14 -7.14 14.01
N TYR A 355 -16.45 -7.85 13.12
CA TYR A 355 -15.01 -8.10 13.22
C TYR A 355 -14.14 -6.92 12.73
N PHE A 356 -14.73 -5.97 12.00
CA PHE A 356 -13.98 -4.87 11.38
C PHE A 356 -13.70 -3.75 12.38
N LYS A 357 -12.40 -3.48 12.56
CA LYS A 357 -11.88 -2.28 13.21
C LYS A 357 -11.01 -1.54 12.20
N ASN A 358 -11.27 -0.25 12.01
CA ASN A 358 -10.48 0.56 11.10
C ASN A 358 -9.29 1.17 11.84
N ASP A 359 -8.11 1.11 11.22
CA ASP A 359 -6.94 1.84 11.69
C ASP A 359 -7.00 3.28 11.18
N TYR A 360 -7.50 4.19 12.02
CA TYR A 360 -7.61 5.60 11.67
C TYR A 360 -6.26 6.31 11.62
N SER A 361 -5.16 5.70 12.11
CA SER A 361 -3.82 6.30 11.97
C SER A 361 -3.37 6.39 10.50
N GLN A 362 -3.93 5.54 9.63
CA GLN A 362 -3.62 5.53 8.20
C GLN A 362 -4.14 6.76 7.44
N PHE A 363 -5.03 7.56 8.04
CA PHE A 363 -5.54 8.79 7.43
C PHE A 363 -4.58 9.98 7.59
N LYS A 364 -3.42 9.81 8.24
CA LYS A 364 -2.40 10.86 8.31
C LYS A 364 -1.63 10.93 6.96
N PRO A 365 -1.68 12.06 6.22
CA PRO A 365 -0.91 12.21 4.99
C PRO A 365 0.59 12.01 5.25
N ARG A 366 1.28 11.35 4.30
CA ARG A 366 2.71 11.02 4.35
C ARG A 366 3.36 11.17 2.97
N SER A 367 4.69 11.21 2.91
CA SER A 367 5.43 11.37 1.65
C SER A 367 4.97 12.61 0.86
N HIS A 368 4.91 12.55 -0.47
CA HIS A 368 4.53 13.66 -1.33
C HIS A 368 3.13 14.21 -1.07
N TYR A 369 2.24 13.44 -0.45
CA TYR A 369 0.89 13.89 -0.10
C TYR A 369 0.88 15.01 0.93
N THR A 370 2.00 15.30 1.59
CA THR A 370 2.12 16.40 2.55
C THR A 370 2.37 17.77 1.89
N LYS A 371 2.67 17.81 0.58
CA LYS A 371 3.11 19.02 -0.13
C LYS A 371 2.05 20.12 -0.21
N ASN A 372 0.76 19.79 -0.33
CA ASN A 372 -0.32 20.78 -0.35
C ASN A 372 -1.69 20.17 0.02
N ASN A 373 -2.71 21.01 0.19
CA ASN A 373 -4.05 20.58 0.61
C ASN A 373 -4.80 19.75 -0.45
N ILE A 374 -4.49 19.89 -1.74
CA ILE A 374 -5.12 19.07 -2.80
C ILE A 374 -4.66 17.63 -2.63
N LEU A 375 -3.35 17.39 -2.60
CA LEU A 375 -2.77 16.07 -2.37
C LEU A 375 -3.17 15.48 -1.00
N LYS A 376 -3.19 16.29 0.07
CA LYS A 376 -3.68 15.84 1.39
C LYS A 376 -5.12 15.35 1.31
N SER A 377 -6.01 16.12 0.67
CA SER A 377 -7.42 15.74 0.56
C SER A 377 -7.62 14.49 -0.28
N TYR A 378 -6.89 14.38 -1.39
CA TYR A 378 -6.94 13.23 -2.28
C TYR A 378 -6.48 11.97 -1.55
N PHE A 379 -5.34 12.04 -0.84
CA PHE A 379 -4.84 10.96 -0.02
C PHE A 379 -5.89 10.48 1.00
N ILE A 380 -6.43 11.39 1.81
CA ILE A 380 -7.39 11.02 2.87
C ILE A 380 -8.68 10.43 2.27
N ALA A 381 -9.16 10.97 1.15
CA ALA A 381 -10.33 10.43 0.45
C ALA A 381 -10.06 9.05 -0.16
N MET A 382 -8.89 8.84 -0.79
CA MET A 382 -8.50 7.53 -1.31
C MET A 382 -8.26 6.51 -0.19
N MET A 383 -7.73 6.94 0.96
CA MET A 383 -7.62 6.10 2.15
C MET A 383 -8.99 5.67 2.68
N TRP A 384 -10.00 6.55 2.62
CA TRP A 384 -11.38 6.17 2.93
C TRP A 384 -11.88 5.10 1.96
N TYR A 385 -11.81 5.36 0.65
CA TYR A 385 -12.29 4.42 -0.37
C TYR A 385 -11.57 3.07 -0.35
N GLY A 386 -10.25 3.06 -0.15
CA GLY A 386 -9.45 1.83 -0.14
C GLY A 386 -9.55 1.00 1.15
N ARG A 387 -10.03 1.58 2.26
CA ARG A 387 -10.16 0.84 3.54
C ARG A 387 -11.61 0.44 3.86
N MET A 388 -12.57 1.19 3.34
CA MET A 388 -13.98 1.04 3.67
C MET A 388 -14.68 0.20 2.59
N GLY A 389 -14.28 -1.07 2.51
CA GLY A 389 -14.78 -2.04 1.54
C GLY A 389 -16.14 -2.67 1.89
N PHE A 390 -16.84 -3.11 0.86
CA PHE A 390 -18.15 -3.75 0.91
C PHE A 390 -18.00 -5.27 0.87
N SER A 391 -18.05 -5.90 2.06
CA SER A 391 -17.79 -7.33 2.21
C SER A 391 -18.98 -8.17 1.74
N LEU A 392 -18.70 -9.28 1.05
CA LEU A 392 -19.69 -10.21 0.51
C LEU A 392 -20.41 -11.06 1.58
N ASP A 393 -19.89 -11.09 2.81
CA ASP A 393 -20.52 -11.76 3.95
C ASP A 393 -21.66 -10.94 4.59
N SER A 394 -21.90 -9.71 4.11
CA SER A 394 -23.06 -8.89 4.47
C SER A 394 -23.96 -8.69 3.25
N ASN A 395 -25.22 -9.10 3.38
CA ASN A 395 -26.24 -8.87 2.36
C ASN A 395 -26.50 -7.37 2.16
N GLU A 396 -26.44 -6.59 3.22
CA GLU A 396 -26.58 -5.13 3.21
C GLU A 396 -25.46 -4.47 2.41
N LEU A 397 -24.20 -4.84 2.67
CA LEU A 397 -23.06 -4.28 1.93
C LEU A 397 -23.01 -4.76 0.49
N THR A 398 -23.44 -6.00 0.21
CA THR A 398 -23.57 -6.50 -1.16
C THR A 398 -24.64 -5.72 -1.92
N ARG A 399 -25.79 -5.42 -1.30
CA ARG A 399 -26.81 -4.56 -1.90
C ARG A 399 -26.28 -3.15 -2.15
N ASP A 400 -25.56 -2.57 -1.18
CA ASP A 400 -24.94 -1.27 -1.34
C ASP A 400 -24.01 -1.26 -2.55
N ALA A 401 -23.13 -2.27 -2.71
CA ALA A 401 -22.24 -2.39 -3.87
C ALA A 401 -22.98 -2.51 -5.22
N ILE A 402 -24.12 -3.20 -5.26
CA ILE A 402 -25.01 -3.25 -6.44
C ILE A 402 -25.56 -1.87 -6.77
N ILE A 403 -26.05 -1.12 -5.76
CA ILE A 403 -26.54 0.25 -5.94
C ILE A 403 -25.40 1.14 -6.46
N MET A 404 -24.21 1.09 -5.84
CA MET A 404 -23.05 1.86 -6.29
C MET A 404 -22.70 1.56 -7.76
N THR A 405 -22.73 0.29 -8.14
CA THR A 405 -22.51 -0.14 -9.53
C THR A 405 -23.56 0.44 -10.47
N GLY A 406 -24.83 0.43 -10.06
CA GLY A 406 -25.93 1.06 -10.79
C GLY A 406 -25.73 2.56 -10.95
N GLN A 407 -25.36 3.26 -9.88
CA GLN A 407 -25.05 4.69 -9.92
C GLN A 407 -23.91 5.00 -10.89
N ILE A 408 -22.81 4.24 -10.85
CA ILE A 408 -21.65 4.43 -11.75
C ILE A 408 -22.05 4.26 -13.22
N ASN A 409 -22.88 3.27 -13.53
CA ASN A 409 -23.34 3.00 -14.90
C ASN A 409 -24.23 4.13 -15.46
N ASN A 410 -25.07 4.73 -14.62
CA ASN A 410 -26.23 5.50 -15.10
C ASN A 410 -26.14 7.01 -14.84
N LEU A 411 -25.36 7.45 -13.86
CA LEU A 411 -25.35 8.86 -13.46
C LEU A 411 -24.47 9.73 -14.35
N LYS A 412 -24.79 11.02 -14.32
CA LYS A 412 -23.96 12.12 -14.83
C LYS A 412 -23.57 13.05 -13.69
N THR A 413 -22.43 13.69 -13.81
CA THR A 413 -21.98 14.74 -12.90
C THR A 413 -22.71 16.05 -13.18
N ASP A 414 -22.56 17.04 -12.29
CA ASP A 414 -23.09 18.39 -12.49
C ASP A 414 -22.57 19.05 -13.78
N SER A 415 -21.39 18.65 -14.27
CA SER A 415 -20.79 19.10 -15.54
C SER A 415 -21.38 18.39 -16.77
N GLY A 416 -22.27 17.42 -16.58
CA GLY A 416 -22.90 16.62 -17.63
C GLY A 416 -22.08 15.41 -18.09
N ALA A 417 -20.86 15.22 -17.58
CA ALA A 417 -20.02 14.07 -17.88
C ALA A 417 -20.60 12.78 -17.28
N LYS A 418 -20.49 11.67 -18.00
CA LYS A 418 -20.94 10.36 -17.49
C LYS A 418 -20.01 9.89 -16.37
N VAL A 419 -20.57 9.48 -15.23
CA VAL A 419 -19.78 8.92 -14.11
C VAL A 419 -18.96 7.72 -14.56
N ALA A 420 -19.55 6.82 -15.35
CA ALA A 420 -18.86 5.68 -15.96
C ALA A 420 -17.58 6.07 -16.73
N GLN A 421 -17.60 7.21 -17.45
CA GLN A 421 -16.44 7.65 -18.23
C GLN A 421 -15.32 8.14 -17.31
N ILE A 422 -15.66 8.96 -16.30
CA ILE A 422 -14.67 9.47 -15.35
C ILE A 422 -14.07 8.32 -14.54
N TRP A 423 -14.92 7.38 -14.09
CA TRP A 423 -14.48 6.15 -13.41
C TRP A 423 -13.50 5.36 -14.28
N SER A 424 -13.85 5.14 -15.55
CA SER A 424 -12.99 4.40 -16.50
C SER A 424 -11.65 5.09 -16.72
N ASN A 425 -11.63 6.41 -16.85
CA ASN A 425 -10.41 7.18 -17.02
C ASN A 425 -9.48 7.06 -15.81
N MET A 426 -10.03 7.11 -14.59
CA MET A 426 -9.25 6.94 -13.37
C MET A 426 -8.76 5.49 -13.23
N ALA A 427 -9.65 4.52 -13.36
CA ALA A 427 -9.35 3.09 -13.19
C ALA A 427 -8.27 2.62 -14.16
N ALA A 428 -8.36 2.99 -15.44
CA ALA A 428 -7.39 2.56 -16.45
C ALA A 428 -5.97 3.07 -16.16
N VAL A 429 -5.83 4.32 -15.68
CA VAL A 429 -4.54 4.91 -15.34
C VAL A 429 -3.99 4.28 -14.05
N ILE A 430 -4.83 4.12 -13.02
CA ILE A 430 -4.41 3.47 -11.76
C ILE A 430 -3.96 2.04 -12.04
N GLU A 431 -4.72 1.28 -12.84
CA GLU A 431 -4.38 -0.10 -13.18
C GLU A 431 -3.06 -0.21 -13.94
N PHE A 432 -2.79 0.69 -14.87
CA PHE A 432 -1.53 0.70 -15.62
C PHE A 432 -0.31 0.94 -14.71
N PHE A 433 -0.44 1.83 -13.74
CA PHE A 433 0.68 2.25 -12.90
C PHE A 433 0.85 1.43 -11.63
N VAL A 434 -0.25 0.95 -11.03
CA VAL A 434 -0.27 0.27 -9.72
C VAL A 434 -0.55 -1.22 -9.88
N GLY A 435 -1.28 -1.62 -10.93
CA GLY A 435 -1.74 -2.99 -11.15
C GLY A 435 -3.24 -3.17 -10.96
N GLU A 436 -3.73 -4.38 -11.23
CA GLU A 436 -5.13 -4.74 -11.03
C GLU A 436 -5.51 -4.67 -9.55
N VAL A 437 -6.78 -4.37 -9.29
CA VAL A 437 -7.32 -4.32 -7.93
C VAL A 437 -7.76 -5.71 -7.47
N ASP A 438 -7.46 -6.04 -6.21
CA ASP A 438 -7.83 -7.34 -5.60
C ASP A 438 -9.33 -7.44 -5.27
N ASP A 439 -10.03 -6.29 -5.16
CA ASP A 439 -11.45 -6.23 -4.84
C ASP A 439 -12.35 -6.34 -6.08
N LEU A 440 -13.59 -6.81 -5.87
CA LEU A 440 -14.63 -6.78 -6.92
C LEU A 440 -14.97 -5.34 -7.30
N THR A 441 -14.84 -5.02 -8.59
CA THR A 441 -15.12 -3.69 -9.12
C THR A 441 -16.53 -3.60 -9.73
N PRO A 442 -17.00 -2.38 -10.07
CA PRO A 442 -18.22 -2.19 -10.84
C PRO A 442 -18.24 -2.99 -12.15
N TYR A 443 -17.10 -3.31 -12.75
CA TYR A 443 -17.04 -4.13 -13.97
C TYR A 443 -17.45 -5.58 -13.69
N GLN A 444 -16.92 -6.21 -12.64
CA GLN A 444 -17.32 -7.58 -12.25
C GLN A 444 -18.79 -7.61 -11.77
N TYR A 445 -19.22 -6.64 -10.96
CA TYR A 445 -20.62 -6.54 -10.53
C TYR A 445 -21.57 -6.37 -11.72
N THR A 446 -21.24 -5.51 -12.69
CA THR A 446 -22.04 -5.35 -13.93
C THR A 446 -22.18 -6.69 -14.64
N GLY A 447 -21.09 -7.45 -14.83
CA GLY A 447 -21.15 -8.77 -15.46
C GLY A 447 -22.03 -9.79 -14.71
N LEU A 448 -21.90 -9.85 -13.38
CA LEU A 448 -22.67 -10.76 -12.53
C LEU A 448 -24.16 -10.42 -12.50
N ILE A 449 -24.48 -9.12 -12.36
CA ILE A 449 -25.85 -8.60 -12.40
C ILE A 449 -26.50 -8.96 -13.74
N LYS A 450 -25.81 -8.71 -14.85
CA LYS A 450 -26.31 -9.05 -16.19
C LYS A 450 -26.65 -10.53 -16.35
N LYS A 451 -25.80 -11.40 -15.82
CA LYS A 451 -26.01 -12.85 -15.87
C LYS A 451 -27.25 -13.29 -15.08
N LYS A 452 -27.56 -12.60 -13.97
CA LYS A 452 -28.64 -12.99 -13.06
C LYS A 452 -29.99 -12.34 -13.38
N TYR A 453 -30.00 -11.06 -13.73
CA TYR A 453 -31.21 -10.23 -13.87
C TYR A 453 -31.40 -9.67 -15.29
N GLY A 454 -30.44 -9.87 -16.19
CA GLY A 454 -30.44 -9.23 -17.51
C GLY A 454 -29.86 -7.81 -17.47
N ASN A 455 -30.10 -7.03 -18.53
CA ASN A 455 -29.43 -5.72 -18.69
C ASN A 455 -29.92 -4.64 -17.72
N ASP A 456 -31.08 -4.82 -17.09
CA ASP A 456 -31.73 -3.82 -16.26
C ASP A 456 -32.19 -4.45 -14.94
N ILE A 457 -32.22 -3.68 -13.85
CA ILE A 457 -32.81 -4.07 -12.56
C ILE A 457 -33.97 -3.13 -12.22
N THR A 458 -35.03 -3.68 -11.62
CA THR A 458 -36.17 -2.95 -11.05
C THR A 458 -36.04 -2.78 -9.53
N ASN A 459 -36.79 -1.84 -8.94
CA ASN A 459 -36.80 -1.65 -7.48
C ASN A 459 -37.20 -2.90 -6.67
N GLY A 460 -37.99 -3.81 -7.26
CA GLY A 460 -38.44 -5.03 -6.57
C GLY A 460 -37.40 -6.15 -6.55
N GLU A 461 -36.35 -6.05 -7.36
CA GLU A 461 -35.28 -7.04 -7.48
C GLU A 461 -34.04 -6.70 -6.63
N LEU A 462 -33.98 -5.48 -6.12
CA LEU A 462 -32.88 -4.89 -5.35
C LEU A 462 -33.16 -5.01 -3.84
#